data_AF-A0A6N2W907-F1
#
_entry.id   AF-A0A6N2W907-F1
#
_cell.length_a   1.000
_cell.length_b   1.000
_cell.length_c   1.000
_cell.angle_alpha   90.00
_cell.angle_beta   90.00
_cell.angle_gamma   90.00
#
_symmetry.space_group_name_H-M   'P 1'
#
loop_
_entity.id
_entity.type
_entity.pdbx_description
1 polymer ?
#
loop_
_entity_poly.entity_id
_entity_poly.type
_entity_poly.pdbx_seq_one_letter_code
_entity_poly.pdbx_strand_id
1 'polypeptide(L)' 'MSIDNGEVKYYQPRFAKWIQSAKWDSIAERLSETSMSLITQVMNAEKDGDCSWIVWHECDHVLESIRKIANRSN' A
#
# COMPACT_ATOMS: atom_id res chain seq x y z
N MET A 1 11.36 8.23 -23.76
CA MET A 1 11.78 7.43 -22.60
C MET A 1 10.51 6.81 -22.05
N SER A 2 10.29 5.51 -22.24
CA SER A 2 9.15 4.83 -21.62
C SER A 2 9.43 4.83 -20.12
N ILE A 3 8.70 5.63 -19.37
CA ILE A 3 8.75 5.57 -17.91
C ILE A 3 8.12 4.24 -17.57
N ASP A 4 8.94 3.25 -17.23
CA ASP A 4 8.46 1.95 -16.81
C ASP A 4 7.90 2.13 -15.40
N ASN A 5 6.56 2.20 -15.31
CA ASN A 5 5.84 2.36 -14.04
C ASN A 5 5.74 1.01 -13.28
N GLY A 6 6.87 0.31 -13.14
CA GLY A 6 6.92 -1.04 -12.58
C GLY A 6 6.44 -1.08 -11.14
N GLU A 7 6.84 -0.11 -10.33
CA GLU A 7 6.47 0.04 -8.92
C GLU A 7 4.96 0.29 -8.76
N VAL A 8 4.45 1.30 -9.45
CA VAL A 8 3.02 1.67 -9.41
C VAL A 8 2.15 0.50 -9.84
N LYS A 9 2.49 -0.14 -10.96
CA LYS A 9 1.77 -1.32 -11.48
C LYS A 9 1.85 -2.52 -10.56
N TYR A 10 2.88 -2.61 -9.73
CA TYR A 10 3.04 -3.68 -8.76
C TYR A 10 2.24 -3.42 -7.49
N TYR A 11 2.39 -2.24 -6.86
CA TYR A 11 1.86 -2.00 -5.53
C TYR A 11 0.40 -1.52 -5.50
N GLN A 12 -0.02 -0.65 -6.42
CA GLN A 12 -1.40 -0.16 -6.43
C GLN A 12 -2.47 -1.26 -6.48
N PRO A 13 -2.41 -2.27 -7.38
CA PRO A 13 -3.44 -3.30 -7.39
C PRO A 13 -3.43 -4.15 -6.11
N ARG A 14 -2.29 -4.29 -5.44
CA ARG A 14 -2.17 -5.01 -4.16
C ARG A 14 -2.83 -4.25 -3.03
N PHE A 15 -2.58 -2.94 -2.93
CA PHE A 15 -3.25 -2.09 -1.94
C PHE A 15 -4.74 -1.96 -2.25
N ALA A 16 -5.13 -1.77 -3.51
CA ALA A 16 -6.53 -1.70 -3.92
C ALA A 16 -7.31 -2.95 -3.51
N LYS A 17 -6.73 -4.15 -3.68
CA LYS A 17 -7.36 -5.41 -3.24
C LYS A 17 -7.65 -5.43 -1.74
N TRP A 18 -6.77 -4.84 -0.92
CA TRP A 18 -6.99 -4.73 0.52
C TRP A 18 -8.01 -3.66 0.87
N ILE A 19 -7.93 -2.48 0.24
CA ILE A 19 -8.84 -1.36 0.45
C ILE A 19 -10.29 -1.74 0.10
N GLN A 20 -10.47 -2.53 -0.96
CA GLN A 20 -11.78 -3.01 -1.39
C GLN A 20 -12.28 -4.24 -0.60
N SER A 21 -11.48 -4.76 0.33
CA SER A 21 -11.87 -5.93 1.13
C SER A 21 -12.87 -5.53 2.23
N ALA A 22 -13.81 -6.41 2.55
CA ALA A 22 -14.73 -6.22 3.67
C ALA A 22 -14.03 -6.10 5.04
N LYS A 23 -12.76 -6.49 5.13
CA LYS A 23 -11.93 -6.35 6.35
C LYS A 23 -11.22 -5.00 6.44
N TRP A 24 -11.30 -4.15 5.40
CA TRP A 24 -10.48 -2.94 5.30
C TRP A 24 -10.67 -1.99 6.47
N ASP A 25 -11.92 -1.66 6.83
CA ASP A 25 -12.19 -0.70 7.91
C ASP A 25 -11.50 -1.12 9.22
N SER A 26 -11.64 -2.39 9.60
CA SER A 26 -11.01 -2.94 10.81
C SER A 26 -9.47 -3.00 10.73
N ILE A 27 -8.91 -3.11 9.52
CA ILE A 27 -7.47 -3.06 9.31
C ILE A 27 -6.97 -1.62 9.40
N ALA A 28 -7.66 -0.68 8.75
CA ALA A 28 -7.33 0.73 8.70
C ALA A 28 -7.29 1.35 10.10
N GLU A 29 -8.23 0.99 10.98
CA GLU A 29 -8.24 1.42 12.38
C GLU A 29 -7.01 0.99 13.19
N ARG A 30 -6.30 -0.06 12.75
CA ARG A 30 -5.15 -0.65 13.45
C ARG A 30 -3.82 -0.40 12.75
N LEU A 31 -3.83 0.12 11.53
CA LEU A 31 -2.63 0.54 10.83
C LEU A 31 -2.07 1.80 11.47
N SER A 32 -0.74 1.91 11.48
CA SER A 32 -0.11 3.17 11.89
C SER A 32 -0.43 4.29 10.90
N GLU A 33 -0.47 5.52 11.39
CA GLU A 33 -0.66 6.72 10.54
C GLU A 33 0.38 6.78 9.41
N THR A 34 1.62 6.38 9.69
CA THR A 34 2.69 6.27 8.69
C THR A 34 2.33 5.29 7.57
N SER A 35 1.79 4.12 7.92
CA SER A 35 1.38 3.12 6.92
C SER A 35 0.23 3.64 6.06
N MET A 36 -0.76 4.28 6.67
CA MET A 36 -1.88 4.90 5.94
C MET A 36 -1.42 6.01 5.00
N SER A 37 -0.46 6.83 5.43
CA SER A 37 0.16 7.87 4.61
C SER A 37 0.90 7.27 3.40
N LEU A 38 1.68 6.20 3.60
CA LEU A 38 2.37 5.49 2.52
C LEU A 38 1.39 4.91 1.50
N ILE A 39 0.33 4.25 1.96
CA ILE A 39 -0.72 3.71 1.06
C ILE A 39 -1.34 4.85 0.25
N THR A 40 -1.66 5.97 0.89
CA THR A 40 -2.28 7.13 0.20
C THR A 40 -1.35 7.72 -0.86
N GLN A 41 -0.06 7.87 -0.56
CA GLN A 41 0.94 8.35 -1.52
C GLN A 41 1.02 7.42 -2.73
N VAL A 42 1.14 6.10 -2.50
CA VAL A 42 1.23 5.10 -3.57
C VAL A 42 -0.04 5.06 -4.41
N MET A 43 -1.22 5.14 -3.79
CA MET A 43 -2.50 5.12 -4.49
C MET A 43 -2.73 6.38 -5.34
N ASN A 44 -2.10 7.50 -5.00
CA ASN A 44 -2.18 8.75 -5.76
C ASN A 44 -1.04 8.93 -6.78
N ALA A 45 -0.02 8.07 -6.77
CA ALA A 45 1.09 8.13 -7.72
C ALA A 45 0.62 7.78 -9.14
N GLU A 46 0.95 8.63 -10.12
CA GLU A 46 0.66 8.37 -11.54
C GLU A 46 1.82 7.60 -12.21
N LYS A 47 3.04 7.77 -11.68
CA LYS A 47 4.27 7.14 -12.15
C LYS A 47 5.25 6.89 -11.00
N ASP A 48 6.22 6.00 -11.23
CA ASP A 48 7.17 5.58 -10.21
C ASP A 48 7.97 6.75 -9.60
N GLY A 49 8.23 7.80 -10.41
CA GLY A 49 8.93 9.01 -9.98
C GLY A 49 8.14 9.94 -9.06
N ASP A 50 6.86 9.69 -8.82
CA ASP A 50 6.04 10.50 -7.90
C ASP A 50 6.27 10.12 -6.43
N CYS A 51 6.85 8.93 -6.19
CA CYS A 51 7.23 8.45 -4.87
C CYS A 51 8.74 8.20 -4.82
N SER A 52 9.33 8.38 -3.64
CA SER A 52 10.74 8.08 -3.43
C SER A 52 10.96 6.56 -3.34
N TRP A 53 12.19 6.11 -3.64
CA TRP A 53 12.57 4.70 -3.50
C TRP A 53 12.31 4.13 -2.09
N ILE A 54 12.33 4.99 -1.07
CA ILE A 54 12.04 4.60 0.32
C ILE A 54 10.57 4.26 0.48
N VAL A 55 9.66 5.05 -0.12
CA VAL A 55 8.21 4.77 -0.10
C VAL A 55 7.96 3.39 -0.70
N TRP A 56 8.58 3.11 -1.84
CA TRP A 56 8.52 1.83 -2.54
C TRP A 56 9.07 0.67 -1.72
N HIS A 57 10.23 0.85 -1.08
CA HIS A 57 10.82 -0.15 -0.19
C HIS A 57 9.92 -0.49 1.01
N GLU A 58 9.28 0.51 1.60
CA GLU A 58 8.39 0.33 2.75
C GLU A 58 7.04 -0.32 2.37
N CYS A 59 6.66 -0.34 1.08
CA CYS A 59 5.37 -0.91 0.66
C CYS A 59 5.22 -2.39 1.03
N ASP A 60 6.30 -3.18 0.92
CA ASP A 60 6.27 -4.59 1.31
C ASP A 60 6.01 -4.75 2.81
N HIS A 61 6.66 -3.95 3.65
CA HIS A 61 6.43 -3.92 5.10
C HIS A 61 4.99 -3.53 5.46
N VAL A 62 4.41 -2.58 4.74
CA VAL A 62 3.00 -2.18 4.91
C VAL A 62 2.06 -3.32 4.51
N LEU A 63 2.31 -3.98 3.37
CA LEU A 63 1.52 -5.14 2.92
C LEU A 63 1.58 -6.30 3.92
N GLU A 64 2.76 -6.57 4.51
CA GLU A 64 2.90 -7.55 5.57
C GLU A 64 2.13 -7.17 6.84
N SER A 65 2.15 -5.89 7.21
CA SER A 65 1.41 -5.39 8.38
C SER A 65 -0.09 -5.55 8.19
N ILE A 66 -0.62 -5.21 7.01
CA ILE A 66 -2.01 -5.45 6.61
C ILE A 66 -2.36 -6.93 6.77
N ARG A 67 -1.54 -7.85 6.23
CA ARG A 67 -1.76 -9.30 6.33
C ARG A 67 -1.79 -9.77 7.79
N LYS A 68 -0.86 -9.30 8.62
CA LYS A 68 -0.78 -9.65 10.04
C LYS A 68 -2.05 -9.21 10.79
N ILE A 69 -2.53 -8.00 10.54
CA ILE A 69 -3.77 -7.48 11.16
C ILE A 69 -5.00 -8.26 10.68
N ALA A 70 -5.10 -8.50 9.37
CA ALA A 70 -6.20 -9.24 8.76
C ALA A 70 -6.33 -10.68 9.30
N ASN A 71 -5.19 -11.33 9.55
CA ASN A 71 -5.12 -12.70 10.09
C ASN A 71 -5.39 -12.76 11.60
N ARG A 72 -5.07 -11.72 12.37
CA ARG A 72 -5.40 -11.62 13.80
C ARG A 72 -6.88 -11.33 14.07
N SER A 73 -7.63 -10.92 13.05
CA SER A 73 -9.05 -10.59 13.15
C SER A 73 -9.98 -11.77 12.80
N ASN A 74 -9.45 -12.99 12.73
CA ASN A 74 -10.19 -14.24 12.54
C ASN A 74 -10.20 -15.05 13.84
#